data_AF-A0AAE1W0Q7-F1
#
_entry.id   AF-A0AAE1W0Q7-F1
#
_cell.length_a   1.000
_cell.length_b   1.000
_cell.length_c   1.000
_cell.angle_alpha   90.00
_cell.angle_beta   90.00
_cell.angle_gamma   90.00
#
_symmetry.space_group_name_H-M   'P 1'
#
loop_
_entity.id
_entity.type
_entity.pdbx_description
1 polymer ?
#
loop_
_entity_poly.entity_id
_entity_poly.type
_entity_poly.pdbx_seq_one_letter_code
_entity_poly.pdbx_strand_id
1 'polypeptide(L)'
;MITDIACLEITYMLPPISEGQDRISWKSNNGSFNTSTAYDLFRPTGPKAVWSSLLLGPFKIPKNCFILWLAIIGRLSTLDKPWLQNTDSNCILCLDGVPETHNHLFFTCSFSHRCLTIIRQQIPFLWPHRD
;
A
#
# COMPACT_ATOMS: atom_id res chain seq x y z
N MET A 1 -22.15 -50.27 -11.49
CA MET A 1 -22.77 -50.31 -10.14
C MET A 1 -21.70 -49.93 -9.14
N ILE A 2 -21.68 -48.66 -8.72
CA ILE A 2 -20.81 -48.22 -7.63
C ILE A 2 -21.53 -48.64 -6.34
N THR A 3 -21.16 -49.79 -5.78
CA THR A 3 -21.68 -50.30 -4.51
C THR A 3 -20.63 -50.12 -3.44
N ASP A 4 -20.26 -48.87 -3.19
CA ASP A 4 -19.45 -48.52 -2.03
C ASP A 4 -20.39 -48.00 -0.93
N ILE A 5 -20.51 -48.76 0.16
CA ILE A 5 -21.44 -48.50 1.27
C ILE A 5 -21.19 -47.12 1.88
N ALA A 6 -19.95 -46.61 1.78
CA ALA A 6 -19.59 -45.26 2.19
C ALA A 6 -20.30 -44.15 1.38
N CYS A 7 -20.59 -44.38 0.09
CA CYS A 7 -21.30 -43.40 -0.74
C CYS A 7 -22.79 -43.30 -0.39
N LEU A 8 -23.40 -44.40 0.10
CA LEU A 8 -24.79 -44.39 0.55
C LEU A 8 -24.97 -43.56 1.82
N GLU A 9 -24.08 -43.70 2.81
CA GLU A 9 -24.13 -42.90 4.05
C GLU A 9 -24.02 -41.39 3.79
N ILE A 10 -23.18 -40.99 2.83
CA ILE A 10 -23.04 -39.58 2.44
C ILE A 10 -24.34 -39.05 1.81
N THR A 11 -25.05 -39.89 1.04
CA THR A 11 -26.27 -39.48 0.32
C THR A 11 -27.45 -39.27 1.29
N TYR A 12 -27.54 -40.07 2.36
CA TYR A 12 -28.63 -39.96 3.36
C TYR A 12 -28.45 -38.84 4.39
N MET A 13 -27.26 -38.24 4.49
CA MET A 13 -26.97 -37.15 5.44
C MET A 13 -27.05 -35.76 4.81
N LEU A 14 -27.24 -35.67 3.49
CA LEU A 14 -27.42 -34.40 2.81
C LEU A 14 -28.88 -33.96 2.94
N PRO A 15 -29.16 -32.71 3.38
CA PRO A 15 -30.52 -32.20 3.41
C PRO A 15 -31.12 -32.24 2.00
N PRO A 16 -32.43 -32.52 1.86
CA PRO A 16 -33.09 -32.55 0.56
C PRO A 16 -32.86 -31.21 -0.14
N ILE A 17 -32.23 -31.26 -1.31
CA ILE A 17 -32.00 -30.09 -2.14
C ILE A 17 -33.38 -29.66 -2.64
N SER A 18 -33.94 -28.61 -2.04
CA SER A 18 -35.14 -27.95 -2.56
C SER A 18 -34.85 -27.46 -3.98
N GLU A 19 -35.83 -27.51 -4.90
CA GLU A 19 -35.76 -26.98 -6.28
C GLU A 19 -35.62 -25.43 -6.35
N GLY A 20 -34.84 -24.85 -5.45
CA GLY A 20 -34.49 -23.45 -5.42
C GLY A 20 -33.27 -23.17 -6.29
N GLN A 21 -33.15 -21.92 -6.73
CA GLN A 21 -31.97 -21.47 -7.44
C GLN A 21 -30.77 -21.42 -6.49
N ASP A 22 -29.65 -22.02 -6.90
CA ASP A 22 -28.39 -21.94 -6.16
C ASP A 22 -27.98 -20.49 -5.92
N ARG A 23 -27.62 -20.18 -4.67
CA ARG A 23 -27.15 -18.85 -4.25
C ARG A 23 -25.84 -18.98 -3.50
N ILE A 24 -24.82 -18.30 -4.01
CA ILE A 24 -23.55 -18.14 -3.30
C ILE A 24 -23.78 -17.13 -2.17
N SER A 25 -23.60 -17.58 -0.93
CA SER A 25 -23.66 -16.71 0.25
C SER A 25 -22.31 -16.75 0.99
N TRP A 26 -21.77 -15.57 1.26
CA TRP A 26 -20.58 -15.42 2.10
C TRP A 26 -21.05 -15.28 3.55
N LYS A 27 -20.63 -16.20 4.41
CA LYS A 27 -20.94 -16.15 5.84
C LYS A 27 -19.79 -15.46 6.58
N SER A 28 -20.14 -14.46 7.39
CA SER A 28 -19.25 -13.84 8.36
C SER A 28 -19.74 -14.19 9.77
N ASN A 29 -18.84 -14.27 10.76
CA ASN A 29 -19.18 -14.56 12.16
C ASN A 29 -20.25 -13.60 12.73
N ASN A 30 -20.39 -12.41 12.13
CA ASN A 30 -21.29 -11.35 12.58
C ASN A 30 -22.55 -11.22 11.67
N GLY A 31 -22.86 -12.25 10.87
CA GLY A 31 -24.14 -12.39 10.16
C GLY A 31 -24.26 -11.64 8.82
N SER A 32 -23.57 -10.50 8.63
CA SER A 32 -23.54 -9.80 7.34
C SER A 32 -22.12 -9.74 6.77
N PHE A 33 -21.98 -10.22 5.53
CA PHE A 33 -20.75 -10.05 4.76
C PHE A 33 -20.84 -8.76 3.97
N ASN A 34 -19.87 -7.88 4.15
CA ASN A 34 -19.71 -6.65 3.40
C ASN A 34 -18.29 -6.55 2.81
N THR A 35 -18.08 -5.58 1.93
CA THR A 35 -16.79 -5.37 1.27
C THR A 35 -15.65 -5.07 2.25
N SER A 36 -15.93 -4.43 3.39
CA SER A 36 -14.93 -4.22 4.46
C SER A 36 -14.50 -5.54 5.08
N THR A 37 -15.44 -6.40 5.46
CA THR A 37 -15.14 -7.72 6.04
C THR A 37 -14.39 -8.62 5.05
N ALA A 38 -14.72 -8.52 3.76
CA ALA A 38 -13.97 -9.21 2.71
C ALA A 38 -12.53 -8.71 2.64
N TYR A 39 -12.35 -7.39 2.62
CA TYR A 39 -11.04 -6.75 2.55
C TYR A 39 -10.19 -7.11 3.78
N ASP A 40 -10.77 -7.08 4.97
CA ASP A 40 -10.07 -7.42 6.22
C ASP A 40 -9.67 -8.91 6.28
N LEU A 41 -10.42 -9.80 5.62
CA LEU A 41 -10.07 -11.22 5.50
C LEU A 41 -8.82 -11.43 4.63
N PHE A 42 -8.73 -10.72 3.50
CA PHE A 42 -7.60 -10.84 2.57
C PHE A 42 -6.39 -9.99 3.00
N ARG A 43 -6.63 -8.93 3.76
CA ARG A 43 -5.58 -8.01 4.18
C ARG A 43 -4.76 -8.66 5.30
N PRO A 44 -3.43 -8.79 5.14
CA PRO A 44 -2.58 -9.22 6.25
C PRO A 44 -2.74 -8.26 7.43
N THR A 45 -3.13 -8.80 8.59
CA THR A 45 -3.20 -8.08 9.84
C THR A 45 -1.78 -7.78 10.32
N GLY A 46 -1.30 -6.58 9.98
CA GLY A 46 -0.01 -6.06 10.41
C GLY A 46 -0.16 -4.82 11.29
N PRO A 47 0.88 -4.44 12.05
CA PRO A 47 0.89 -3.18 12.77
C PRO A 47 0.67 -2.02 11.78
N LYS A 48 -0.06 -0.99 12.22
CA LYS A 48 -0.20 0.24 11.44
C LYS A 48 1.20 0.80 11.19
N ALA A 49 1.55 1.00 9.92
CA ALA A 49 2.83 1.58 9.58
C ALA A 49 2.93 3.00 10.16
N VAL A 50 4.04 3.33 10.83
CA VAL A 50 4.26 4.64 11.46
C VAL A 50 4.10 5.79 10.45
N TRP A 51 4.44 5.52 9.19
CA TRP A 51 4.30 6.47 8.10
C TRP A 51 2.88 6.57 7.49
N SER A 52 1.91 5.78 7.95
CA SER A 52 0.53 5.90 7.44
C SER A 52 -0.08 7.27 7.74
N SER A 53 0.25 7.86 8.89
CA SER A 53 -0.09 9.25 9.22
C SER A 53 0.53 10.22 8.21
N LEU A 54 1.71 9.90 7.67
CA LEU A 54 2.39 10.74 6.70
C LEU A 54 1.57 10.88 5.38
N LEU A 55 0.87 9.81 5.02
CA LEU A 55 0.07 9.75 3.79
C LEU A 55 -1.38 10.19 3.99
N LEU A 56 -1.87 10.09 5.23
CA LEU A 56 -3.29 10.24 5.58
C LEU A 56 -3.57 11.52 6.40
N GLY A 57 -2.67 12.50 6.41
CA GLY A 57 -2.89 13.82 7.04
C GLY A 57 -3.94 14.69 6.34
N PRO A 58 -4.33 15.86 6.88
CA PRO A 58 -5.44 16.66 6.33
C PRO A 58 -5.19 17.23 4.92
N PHE A 59 -3.93 17.45 4.53
CA PHE A 59 -3.54 17.98 3.23
C PHE A 59 -3.19 16.86 2.23
N LYS A 60 -4.16 15.98 1.92
CA LYS A 60 -3.96 14.87 0.97
C LYS A 60 -4.15 15.35 -0.46
N ILE A 61 -3.07 15.49 -1.20
CA ILE A 61 -3.12 15.46 -2.66
C ILE A 61 -2.82 14.01 -3.04
N PRO A 62 -3.78 13.21 -3.56
CA PRO A 62 -3.59 11.78 -3.79
C PRO A 62 -2.34 11.43 -4.60
N LYS A 63 -2.04 12.24 -5.62
CA LYS A 63 -0.81 12.12 -6.41
C LYS A 63 0.46 12.25 -5.56
N ASN A 64 0.52 13.23 -4.67
CA ASN A 64 1.67 13.47 -3.81
C ASN A 64 1.79 12.39 -2.74
N CYS A 65 0.68 11.92 -2.18
CA CYS A 65 0.66 10.79 -1.25
C CYS A 65 1.21 9.52 -1.92
N PHE A 66 0.84 9.27 -3.18
CA PHE A 66 1.35 8.12 -3.92
C PHE A 66 2.87 8.22 -4.18
N ILE A 67 3.35 9.39 -4.60
CA ILE A 67 4.79 9.65 -4.80
C ILE A 67 5.55 9.50 -3.48
N LEU A 68 5.03 10.07 -2.40
CA LEU A 68 5.64 9.97 -1.07
C LEU A 68 5.64 8.52 -0.56
N TRP A 69 4.57 7.76 -0.79
CA TRP A 69 4.53 6.34 -0.46
C TRP A 69 5.62 5.56 -1.18
N LEU A 70 5.78 5.78 -2.49
CA LEU A 70 6.85 5.18 -3.29
C LEU A 70 8.24 5.57 -2.75
N ALA A 71 8.43 6.83 -2.35
CA ALA A 71 9.66 7.28 -1.72
C ALA A 71 9.91 6.52 -0.41
N ILE A 72 8.93 6.48 0.51
CA ILE A 72 9.08 5.80 1.81
C ILE A 72 9.47 4.33 1.66
N ILE A 73 8.95 3.61 0.66
CA ILE A 73 9.28 2.20 0.41
C ILE A 73 10.50 2.01 -0.52
N GLY A 74 11.20 3.08 -0.90
CA GLY A 74 12.38 3.04 -1.77
C GLY A 74 12.10 2.61 -3.21
N ARG A 75 10.85 2.74 -3.67
CA ARG A 75 10.42 2.37 -5.03
C ARG A 75 10.17 3.59 -5.93
N LEU A 76 10.53 4.79 -5.48
CA LEU A 76 10.48 5.95 -6.34
C LEU A 76 11.60 5.84 -7.38
N SER A 77 11.18 5.86 -8.65
CA SER A 77 12.09 5.92 -9.78
C SER A 77 12.97 7.17 -9.71
N THR A 78 14.25 7.01 -9.40
CA THR A 78 15.29 8.04 -9.59
C THR A 78 16.10 7.72 -10.85
N LEU A 79 17.06 8.56 -11.22
CA LEU A 79 18.02 8.27 -12.31
C LEU A 79 18.87 7.00 -12.08
N ASP A 80 18.74 6.34 -10.93
CA ASP A 80 19.38 5.07 -10.55
C ASP A 80 18.80 3.83 -11.28
N LYS A 81 18.39 3.97 -12.54
CA LYS A 81 17.81 2.88 -13.34
C LYS A 81 18.82 2.38 -14.37
N PRO A 82 19.07 1.06 -14.45
CA PRO A 82 20.11 0.51 -15.33
C PRO A 82 19.88 0.78 -16.81
N TRP A 83 18.65 1.04 -17.26
CA TRP A 83 18.36 1.38 -18.66
C TRP A 83 18.61 2.86 -19.02
N LEU A 84 18.92 3.72 -18.04
CA LEU A 84 19.35 5.11 -18.25
C LEU A 84 20.89 5.22 -18.33
N GLN A 85 21.58 4.11 -18.56
CA GLN A 85 23.05 3.98 -18.55
C GLN A 85 23.85 4.95 -19.44
N ASN A 86 23.20 5.68 -20.37
CA ASN A 86 23.84 6.65 -21.26
C ASN A 86 23.62 8.11 -20.84
N THR A 87 23.15 8.38 -19.61
CA THR A 87 22.92 9.73 -19.10
C THR A 87 23.76 9.96 -17.85
N ASP A 88 24.29 11.17 -17.68
CA ASP A 88 24.96 11.58 -16.45
C ASP A 88 24.04 11.30 -15.26
N SER A 89 24.45 10.37 -14.40
CA SER A 89 23.68 9.96 -13.23
C SER A 89 23.76 10.97 -12.08
N ASN A 90 24.43 12.10 -12.28
CA ASN A 90 24.61 13.15 -11.29
C ASN A 90 23.30 13.91 -11.02
N CYS A 91 23.09 14.31 -9.77
CA CYS A 91 21.93 15.09 -9.38
C CYS A 91 21.95 16.48 -10.01
N ILE A 92 21.01 16.73 -10.91
CA ILE A 92 20.86 18.01 -11.61
C ILE A 92 20.33 19.13 -10.70
N LEU A 93 19.78 18.79 -9.54
CA LEU A 93 19.18 19.76 -8.63
C LEU A 93 20.22 20.53 -7.84
N CYS A 94 21.23 19.83 -7.30
CA CYS A 94 22.28 20.46 -6.51
C CYS A 94 23.56 20.73 -7.31
N LEU A 95 23.80 19.99 -8.40
CA LEU A 95 25.02 20.11 -9.21
C LEU A 95 26.33 19.84 -8.41
N ASP A 96 26.23 19.14 -7.27
CA ASP A 96 27.36 18.81 -6.40
C ASP A 96 28.24 17.65 -6.93
N GLY A 97 27.97 17.15 -8.14
CA GLY A 97 28.68 16.00 -8.73
C GLY A 97 28.41 14.66 -8.03
N VAL A 98 27.32 14.58 -7.25
CA VAL A 98 26.90 13.36 -6.54
C VAL A 98 25.81 12.65 -7.36
N PRO A 99 25.82 11.32 -7.48
CA PRO A 99 24.77 10.59 -8.18
C PRO A 99 23.39 10.82 -7.56
N GLU A 100 22.38 10.98 -8.42
CA GLU A 100 20.99 11.07 -8.03
C GLU A 100 20.48 9.70 -7.58
N THR A 101 20.54 9.48 -6.28
CA THR A 101 19.94 8.33 -5.61
C THR A 101 18.72 8.77 -4.81
N HIS A 102 17.87 7.80 -4.45
CA HIS A 102 16.76 8.05 -3.55
C HIS A 102 17.21 8.70 -2.23
N ASN A 103 18.30 8.21 -1.64
CA ASN A 103 18.85 8.78 -0.41
C ASN A 103 19.35 10.22 -0.60
N HIS A 104 20.03 10.47 -1.72
CA HIS A 104 20.51 11.81 -2.02
C HIS A 104 19.34 12.79 -2.19
N LEU A 105 18.37 12.46 -3.05
CA LEU A 105 17.27 13.34 -3.42
C LEU A 105 16.47 13.84 -2.21
N PHE A 106 16.24 12.98 -1.20
CA PHE A 106 15.38 13.31 -0.06
C PHE A 106 16.12 13.71 1.22
N PHE A 107 17.35 13.23 1.45
CA PHE A 107 18.03 13.41 2.75
C PHE A 107 19.31 14.22 2.70
N THR A 108 20.09 14.14 1.61
CA THR A 108 21.42 14.79 1.56
C THR A 108 21.55 15.87 0.50
N CYS A 109 20.60 15.98 -0.44
CA CYS A 109 20.65 16.98 -1.50
C CYS A 109 20.47 18.39 -0.91
N SER A 110 21.46 19.25 -1.15
CA SER A 110 21.50 20.64 -0.66
C SER A 110 20.33 21.47 -1.17
N PHE A 111 19.96 21.29 -2.44
CA PHE A 111 18.80 21.94 -3.06
C PHE A 111 17.49 21.49 -2.40
N SER A 112 17.24 20.18 -2.31
CA SER A 112 16.03 19.64 -1.65
C SER A 112 15.91 20.11 -0.21
N HIS A 113 17.02 20.14 0.54
CA HIS A 113 17.04 20.63 1.91
C HIS A 113 16.63 22.12 2.00
N ARG A 114 17.10 22.95 1.08
CA ARG A 114 16.72 24.37 1.00
C ARG A 114 15.22 24.51 0.70
N CYS A 115 14.68 23.76 -0.26
CA CYS A 115 13.25 23.76 -0.57
C CYS A 115 12.41 23.38 0.65
N LEU A 116 12.76 22.28 1.33
CA LEU A 116 12.06 21.83 2.54
C LEU A 116 12.12 22.86 3.66
N THR A 117 13.25 23.56 3.81
CA THR A 117 13.41 24.62 4.81
C THR A 117 12.45 25.78 4.53
N ILE A 118 12.37 26.24 3.28
CA ILE A 118 11.47 27.33 2.88
C ILE A 118 10.01 26.93 3.05
N ILE A 119 9.64 25.72 2.62
CA ILE A 119 8.27 25.20 2.76
C ILE A 119 7.86 25.12 4.23
N ARG A 120 8.75 24.65 5.12
CA ARG A 120 8.52 24.57 6.57
C ARG A 120 8.30 25.93 7.23
N GLN A 121 8.85 27.01 6.67
CA GLN A 121 8.63 28.37 7.18
C GLN A 121 7.27 28.93 6.76
N GLN A 122 6.78 28.54 5.58
CA GLN A 122 5.52 29.06 5.02
C GLN A 122 4.29 28.27 5.45
N ILE A 123 4.47 26.99 5.73
CA ILE A 123 3.40 26.12 6.21
C ILE A 123 3.63 25.93 7.71
N PRO A 124 2.71 26.32 8.60
CA PRO A 124 2.74 25.94 10.00
C PRO A 124 2.57 24.41 10.08
N PHE A 125 3.69 23.70 9.93
CA PHE A 125 3.74 22.26 9.79
C PHE A 125 3.67 21.62 11.17
N LEU A 126 2.46 21.57 11.74
CA LEU A 126 2.14 20.77 12.92
C LEU A 126 1.88 19.33 12.45
N TRP A 127 2.92 18.50 12.43
CA TRP A 127 2.88 17.15 11.89
C TRP A 127 3.42 16.12 12.86
N PRO A 128 2.74 14.96 12.93
CA PRO A 128 2.03 14.56 14.12
C PRO A 128 2.97 14.46 15.32
N HIS A 129 2.50 14.95 16.46
CA HIS A 129 3.07 14.56 17.75
C HIS A 129 3.20 13.03 17.76
N ARG A 130 4.43 12.55 17.86
CA ARG A 130 4.71 11.15 18.21
C ARG A 130 4.39 11.05 19.68
N ASP A 131 3.21 10.53 19.98
CA ASP A 131 2.99 9.82 21.25
C ASP A 131 3.48 8.38 21.08
#